data_AF-A0A2M7KR07-F1
#
_entry.id   AF-A0A2M7KR07-F1
#
_cell.length_a   1.000
_cell.length_b   1.000
_cell.length_c   1.000
_cell.angle_alpha   90.00
_cell.angle_beta   90.00
_cell.angle_gamma   90.00
#
_symmetry.space_group_name_H-M   'P 1'
#
loop_
_entity.id
_entity.type
_entity.pdbx_description
1 polymer ?
#
loop_
_entity_poly.entity_id
_entity_poly.type
_entity_poly.pdbx_seq_one_letter_code
_entity_poly.pdbx_strand_id
1 'polypeptide(L)'
;MHVPDVLAGKTVHIPVRIVKGRVTFFYSKRGTMPTLQDGAVGELVLPEYAVLDETAKHAITEERQVQLFDKGERIRLGFNGNLIDRDYLKRTEEWDDALPVVAGLTRLVSVLLDKPLFLLLRGTKKAQLRGGACEIPALDREKAGSLNHAYTLVSERFQPSRRSHTGNVFRVAFYREPDKEGKERWRRLADLRDRHEAEYEREALLGTDVVGPHSAPPQPMSPGRDQPRLQF
;
A
#
# COMPACT_ATOMS: atom_id res chain seq x y z
N MET A 1 -5.03 -0.60 -24.93
CA MET A 1 -5.57 -1.89 -24.42
C MET A 1 -5.81 -1.69 -22.93
N HIS A 2 -7.08 -1.48 -22.57
CA HIS A 2 -7.54 -1.16 -21.22
C HIS A 2 -7.73 -2.49 -20.49
N VAL A 3 -6.96 -2.74 -19.43
CA VAL A 3 -7.29 -3.80 -18.47
C VAL A 3 -8.41 -3.21 -17.61
N PRO A 4 -9.66 -3.67 -17.72
CA PRO A 4 -10.75 -3.13 -16.93
C PRO A 4 -10.54 -3.53 -15.47
N ASP A 5 -10.71 -2.57 -14.57
CA ASP A 5 -10.75 -2.80 -13.13
C ASP A 5 -12.07 -3.50 -12.78
N VAL A 6 -12.06 -4.83 -12.73
CA VAL A 6 -13.24 -5.69 -12.45
C VAL A 6 -13.63 -5.63 -10.96
N LEU A 7 -12.92 -4.86 -10.13
CA LEU A 7 -13.08 -4.87 -8.66
C LEU A 7 -14.07 -3.82 -8.12
N ALA A 8 -14.73 -3.03 -8.98
CA ALA A 8 -15.82 -2.14 -8.55
C ALA A 8 -17.17 -2.87 -8.34
N GLY A 9 -17.14 -4.19 -8.10
CA GLY A 9 -18.31 -5.01 -7.79
C GLY A 9 -18.67 -4.97 -6.30
N LYS A 10 -19.96 -5.11 -5.98
CA LYS A 10 -20.43 -5.25 -4.58
C LYS A 10 -19.74 -6.47 -3.93
N THR A 11 -19.07 -6.25 -2.80
CA THR A 11 -18.47 -7.32 -1.99
C THR A 11 -19.53 -8.03 -1.14
N VAL A 12 -19.36 -9.33 -0.93
CA VAL A 12 -20.21 -10.13 -0.02
C VAL A 12 -19.38 -10.65 1.15
N HIS A 13 -19.95 -10.61 2.36
CA HIS A 13 -19.32 -11.22 3.53
C HIS A 13 -19.73 -12.70 3.60
N ILE A 14 -18.74 -13.60 3.59
CA ILE A 14 -18.97 -15.05 3.70
C ILE A 14 -18.53 -15.51 5.10
N PRO A 15 -19.46 -15.83 6.01
CA PRO A 15 -19.11 -16.34 7.33
C PRO A 15 -18.51 -17.74 7.23
N VAL A 16 -17.30 -17.89 7.75
CA VAL A 16 -16.55 -19.16 7.74
C VAL A 16 -16.07 -19.55 9.13
N ARG A 17 -15.73 -20.83 9.30
CA ARG A 17 -15.03 -21.37 10.47
C ARG A 17 -13.94 -22.35 10.04
N ILE A 18 -12.93 -22.51 10.89
CA ILE A 18 -11.87 -23.50 10.67
C ILE A 18 -12.26 -24.81 11.35
N VAL A 19 -12.34 -25.89 10.57
CA VAL A 19 -12.58 -27.25 11.06
C VAL A 19 -11.43 -28.13 10.60
N LYS A 20 -10.62 -28.64 11.54
CA LYS A 20 -9.44 -29.47 11.26
C LYS A 20 -8.50 -28.82 10.22
N GLY A 21 -8.22 -27.52 10.39
CA GLY A 21 -7.35 -26.75 9.50
C GLY A 21 -7.98 -26.35 8.15
N ARG A 22 -9.26 -26.62 7.90
CA ARG A 22 -9.95 -26.26 6.64
C ARG A 22 -10.98 -25.17 6.84
N VAL A 23 -11.05 -24.23 5.89
CA VAL A 23 -12.10 -23.22 5.82
C VAL A 23 -13.42 -23.90 5.44
N THR A 24 -14.46 -23.69 6.24
CA THR A 24 -15.81 -24.24 6.03
C THR A 24 -16.85 -23.16 6.22
N PHE A 25 -17.98 -23.26 5.52
CA PHE A 25 -19.08 -22.30 5.68
C PHE A 25 -19.71 -22.45 7.07
N PHE A 26 -19.93 -21.32 7.75
CA PHE A 26 -20.35 -21.32 9.15
C PHE A 26 -21.75 -21.93 9.35
N TYR A 27 -22.68 -21.65 8.44
CA TYR A 27 -24.10 -22.00 8.61
C TYR A 27 -24.53 -23.30 7.94
N SER A 28 -23.70 -23.96 7.13
CA SER A 28 -24.14 -25.21 6.47
C SER A 28 -23.96 -26.41 7.40
N LYS A 29 -25.03 -27.22 7.52
CA LYS A 29 -24.99 -28.51 8.26
C LYS A 29 -23.90 -29.46 7.75
N ARG A 30 -23.47 -29.30 6.50
CA ARG A 30 -22.41 -30.08 5.83
C ARG A 30 -21.06 -29.36 5.73
N GLY A 31 -20.96 -28.09 6.14
CA GLY A 31 -19.72 -27.30 6.10
C GLY A 31 -19.22 -26.90 4.70
N THR A 32 -19.96 -27.18 3.62
CA THR A 32 -19.54 -26.86 2.25
C THR A 32 -19.60 -25.36 1.99
N MET A 33 -18.55 -24.83 1.36
CA MET A 33 -18.51 -23.46 0.85
C MET A 33 -19.56 -23.24 -0.24
N PRO A 34 -20.11 -22.02 -0.39
CA PRO A 34 -20.90 -21.68 -1.56
C PRO A 34 -20.06 -21.80 -2.84
N THR A 35 -20.71 -22.04 -3.98
CA THR A 35 -20.04 -22.04 -5.28
C THR A 35 -19.47 -20.65 -5.55
N LEU A 36 -18.15 -20.57 -5.75
CA LEU A 36 -17.44 -19.33 -6.08
C LEU A 36 -16.99 -19.38 -7.54
N GLN A 37 -16.86 -18.21 -8.16
CA GLN A 37 -16.30 -18.09 -9.50
C GLN A 37 -14.80 -18.38 -9.48
N ASP A 38 -14.30 -19.06 -10.51
CA ASP A 38 -12.87 -19.30 -10.67
C ASP A 38 -12.09 -17.98 -10.77
N GLY A 39 -10.91 -17.93 -10.14
CA GLY A 39 -10.09 -16.72 -10.03
C GLY A 39 -10.59 -15.68 -9.02
N ALA A 40 -11.68 -15.91 -8.29
CA ALA A 40 -12.13 -15.00 -7.23
C ALA A 40 -11.10 -14.97 -6.08
N VAL A 41 -10.62 -13.76 -5.74
CA VAL A 41 -9.69 -13.53 -4.62
C VAL A 41 -10.46 -13.05 -3.40
N GLY A 42 -10.12 -13.57 -2.23
CA GLY A 42 -10.69 -13.14 -0.96
C GLY A 42 -9.67 -13.21 0.17
N GLU A 43 -9.91 -12.43 1.22
CA GLU A 43 -9.08 -12.39 2.42
C GLU A 43 -9.72 -13.20 3.55
N LEU A 44 -8.90 -13.92 4.31
CA LEU A 44 -9.31 -14.62 5.51
C LEU A 44 -8.74 -13.90 6.75
N VAL A 45 -9.61 -13.27 7.53
CA VAL A 45 -9.23 -12.56 8.75
C VAL A 45 -9.44 -13.48 9.96
N LEU A 46 -8.35 -13.88 10.60
CA LEU A 46 -8.35 -14.74 11.80
C LEU A 46 -7.60 -14.05 12.94
N PRO A 47 -7.94 -14.37 14.21
CA PRO A 47 -7.10 -13.97 15.32
C PRO A 47 -5.75 -14.71 15.24
N GLU A 48 -4.69 -14.06 15.69
CA GLU A 48 -3.31 -14.54 15.56
C GLU A 48 -3.11 -15.94 16.17
N TYR A 49 -3.73 -16.21 17.32
CA TYR A 49 -3.65 -17.51 18.00
C TYR A 49 -4.25 -18.67 17.20
N ALA A 50 -5.04 -18.41 16.15
CA ALA A 50 -5.64 -19.44 15.32
C ALA A 50 -4.69 -19.94 14.21
N VAL A 51 -3.56 -19.25 13.99
CA VAL A 51 -2.52 -19.68 13.06
C VAL A 51 -1.49 -20.51 13.82
N LEU A 52 -1.48 -21.83 13.56
CA LEU A 52 -0.62 -22.77 14.29
C LEU A 52 0.78 -22.90 13.69
N ASP A 53 0.95 -22.55 12.42
CA ASP A 53 2.26 -22.51 11.76
C ASP A 53 2.95 -21.21 12.16
N GLU A 54 3.92 -21.31 13.07
CA GLU A 54 4.66 -20.15 13.57
C GLU A 54 5.49 -19.44 12.50
N THR A 55 5.93 -20.16 11.44
CA THR A 55 6.68 -19.55 10.33
C THR A 55 5.75 -18.69 9.48
N ALA A 56 4.60 -19.26 9.09
CA ALA A 56 3.58 -18.52 8.33
C ALA A 56 2.98 -17.38 9.16
N LYS A 57 2.75 -17.61 10.45
CA LYS A 57 2.28 -16.58 11.39
C LYS A 57 3.25 -15.41 11.44
N HIS A 58 4.55 -15.67 11.66
CA HIS A 58 5.57 -14.62 11.64
C HIS A 58 5.55 -13.85 10.32
N ALA A 59 5.57 -14.54 9.17
CA ALA A 59 5.54 -13.88 7.86
C ALA A 59 4.30 -12.98 7.64
N ILE A 60 3.13 -13.40 8.14
CA ILE A 60 1.85 -12.69 7.98
C ILE A 60 1.65 -11.59 9.03
N THR A 61 2.35 -11.62 10.16
CA THR A 61 2.19 -10.65 11.26
C THR A 61 3.38 -9.71 11.46
N GLU A 62 4.52 -10.00 10.84
CA GLU A 62 5.72 -9.20 10.96
C GLU A 62 5.45 -7.74 10.58
N GLU A 63 5.98 -6.84 11.41
CA GLU A 63 5.94 -5.41 11.16
C GLU A 63 7.33 -4.92 10.77
N ARG A 64 7.42 -4.26 9.61
CA ARG A 64 8.67 -3.68 9.12
C ARG A 64 8.51 -2.18 8.99
N GLN A 65 9.46 -1.44 9.54
CA GLN A 65 9.48 0.01 9.44
C GLN A 65 10.45 0.45 8.32
N VAL A 66 9.92 1.19 7.34
CA VAL A 66 10.69 1.79 6.25
C VAL A 66 10.66 3.29 6.41
N GLN A 67 11.82 3.95 6.38
CA GLN A 67 11.86 5.41 6.36
C GLN A 67 11.50 5.91 4.97
N LEU A 68 10.48 6.76 4.87
CA LEU A 68 10.07 7.37 3.61
C LEU A 68 10.77 8.70 3.35
N PHE A 69 10.86 9.53 4.39
CA PHE A 69 11.39 10.89 4.27
C PHE A 69 12.15 11.30 5.52
N ASP A 70 13.22 12.06 5.30
CA ASP A 70 13.97 12.71 6.36
C ASP A 70 13.22 13.93 6.94
N LYS A 71 13.77 14.45 8.04
CA LYS A 71 13.39 15.77 8.54
C LYS A 71 13.71 16.84 7.48
N GLY A 72 12.84 17.83 7.36
CA GLY A 72 12.99 18.99 6.48
C GLY A 72 12.31 18.80 5.13
N GLU A 73 11.88 17.58 4.81
CA GLU A 73 11.18 17.28 3.57
C GLU A 73 9.82 17.99 3.49
N ARG A 74 9.49 18.43 2.27
CA ARG A 74 8.25 19.14 1.98
C ARG A 74 7.24 18.20 1.35
N ILE A 75 6.09 18.07 2.00
CA ILE A 75 4.95 17.31 1.51
C ILE A 75 3.86 18.30 1.13
N ARG A 76 3.18 18.07 0.00
CA ARG A 76 2.04 18.88 -0.43
C ARG A 76 0.75 18.12 -0.17
N LEU A 77 -0.21 18.78 0.47
CA LEU A 77 -1.55 18.26 0.71
C LEU A 77 -2.53 18.91 -0.27
N GLY A 78 -3.23 18.10 -1.05
CA GLY A 78 -4.22 18.53 -2.03
C GLY A 78 -5.62 18.67 -1.45
N PHE A 79 -6.30 19.74 -1.83
CA PHE A 79 -7.66 20.07 -1.38
C PHE A 79 -8.53 20.53 -2.55
N ASN A 80 -9.84 20.37 -2.38
CA ASN A 80 -10.82 20.95 -3.31
C ASN A 80 -10.95 22.45 -3.05
N GLY A 81 -10.44 23.26 -3.96
CA GLY A 81 -10.48 24.72 -3.87
C GLY A 81 -11.88 25.31 -3.79
N ASN A 82 -12.91 24.65 -4.32
CA ASN A 82 -14.30 25.13 -4.19
C ASN A 82 -14.85 25.01 -2.77
N LEU A 83 -14.22 24.20 -1.93
CA LEU A 83 -14.58 24.03 -0.52
C LEU A 83 -13.68 24.85 0.41
N ILE A 84 -12.64 25.51 -0.13
CA ILE A 84 -11.73 26.32 0.66
C ILE A 84 -12.33 27.71 0.83
N ASP A 85 -12.37 28.17 2.08
CA ASP A 85 -12.78 29.53 2.41
C ASP A 85 -11.85 30.57 1.73
N ARG A 86 -12.44 31.68 1.28
CA ARG A 86 -11.76 32.69 0.46
C ARG A 86 -10.54 33.30 1.15
N ASP A 87 -10.56 33.43 2.47
CA ASP A 87 -9.44 34.01 3.21
C ASP A 87 -8.22 33.08 3.22
N TYR A 88 -8.47 31.77 3.18
CA TYR A 88 -7.42 30.76 3.13
C TYR A 88 -6.94 30.43 1.72
N LEU A 89 -7.71 30.73 0.67
CA LEU A 89 -7.26 30.53 -0.72
C LEU A 89 -5.91 31.21 -1.01
N LYS A 90 -5.69 32.41 -0.46
CA LYS A 90 -4.43 33.16 -0.59
C LYS A 90 -3.24 32.47 0.07
N ARG A 91 -3.49 31.53 0.98
CA ARG A 91 -2.48 30.73 1.68
C ARG A 91 -2.28 29.34 1.05
N THR A 92 -2.93 29.08 -0.09
CA THR A 92 -2.76 27.86 -0.88
C THR A 92 -1.96 28.14 -2.15
N GLU A 93 -1.36 27.09 -2.69
CA GLU A 93 -0.77 27.10 -4.03
C GLU A 93 -1.80 26.57 -5.04
N GLU A 94 -1.77 27.08 -6.28
CA GLU A 94 -2.59 26.53 -7.36
C GLU A 94 -2.14 25.09 -7.68
N TRP A 95 -3.07 24.28 -8.19
CA TRP A 95 -2.68 22.99 -8.74
C TRP A 95 -1.69 23.18 -9.88
N ASP A 96 -0.57 22.47 -9.80
CA ASP A 96 0.50 22.47 -10.79
C ASP A 96 0.24 21.35 -11.81
N ASP A 97 0.37 21.62 -13.11
CA ASP A 97 0.24 20.62 -14.18
C ASP A 97 1.28 19.49 -14.05
N ALA A 98 2.36 19.71 -13.30
CA ALA A 98 3.34 18.68 -12.97
C ALA A 98 2.84 17.67 -11.90
N LEU A 99 1.69 17.89 -11.27
CA LEU A 99 1.07 16.96 -10.34
C LEU A 99 0.21 15.91 -11.04
N PRO A 100 0.13 14.68 -10.50
CA PRO A 100 -0.84 13.70 -10.97
C PRO A 100 -2.26 14.25 -10.88
N VAL A 101 -3.04 14.18 -11.96
CA VAL A 101 -4.43 14.62 -11.96
C VAL A 101 -5.24 13.76 -10.98
N VAL A 102 -5.84 14.41 -9.97
CA VAL A 102 -6.74 13.78 -9.02
C VAL A 102 -8.06 14.54 -9.01
N ALA A 103 -9.15 13.84 -9.35
CA ALA A 103 -10.46 14.44 -9.47
C ALA A 103 -10.86 15.20 -8.19
N GLY A 104 -11.23 16.47 -8.35
CA GLY A 104 -11.72 17.31 -7.27
C GLY A 104 -10.65 17.97 -6.39
N LEU A 105 -9.35 17.75 -6.63
CA LEU A 105 -8.29 18.51 -5.97
C LEU A 105 -7.79 19.62 -6.91
N THR A 106 -7.74 20.85 -6.41
CA THR A 106 -7.39 22.04 -7.22
C THR A 106 -6.50 23.04 -6.49
N ARG A 107 -6.24 22.83 -5.19
CA ARG A 107 -5.39 23.68 -4.37
C ARG A 107 -4.46 22.82 -3.53
N LEU A 108 -3.29 23.36 -3.20
CA LEU A 108 -2.25 22.67 -2.45
C LEU A 108 -1.87 23.46 -1.21
N VAL A 109 -1.57 22.75 -0.13
CA VAL A 109 -0.99 23.30 1.09
C VAL A 109 0.30 22.56 1.39
N SER A 110 1.39 23.28 1.47
CA SER A 110 2.70 22.72 1.85
C SER A 110 2.77 22.46 3.36
N VAL A 111 3.34 21.32 3.74
CA VAL A 111 3.72 20.97 5.11
C VAL A 111 5.20 20.57 5.14
N LEU A 112 5.90 20.91 6.21
CA LEU A 112 7.32 20.59 6.38
C LEU A 112 7.49 19.57 7.50
N LEU A 113 8.20 18.49 7.25
CA LEU A 113 8.47 17.48 8.25
C LEU A 113 9.48 17.99 9.29
N ASP A 114 9.09 18.06 10.56
CA ASP A 114 9.98 18.36 11.68
C ASP A 114 10.72 17.11 12.18
N LYS A 115 10.16 15.94 11.92
CA LYS A 115 10.72 14.62 12.24
C LYS A 115 10.62 13.71 11.02
N PRO A 116 11.50 12.70 10.89
CA PRO A 116 11.40 11.71 9.82
C PRO A 116 10.02 11.03 9.79
N LEU A 117 9.57 10.72 8.58
CA LEU A 117 8.35 9.98 8.32
C LEU A 117 8.68 8.55 7.96
N PHE A 118 7.99 7.62 8.61
CA PHE A 118 8.14 6.19 8.36
C PHE A 118 6.83 5.59 7.86
N LEU A 119 6.96 4.53 7.08
CA LEU A 119 5.91 3.60 6.73
C LEU A 119 6.08 2.33 7.54
N LEU A 120 5.05 1.99 8.31
CA LEU A 120 4.94 0.72 9.02
C LEU A 120 4.17 -0.26 8.12
N LEU A 121 4.92 -1.19 7.53
CA LEU A 121 4.41 -2.36 6.82
C LEU A 121 3.98 -3.40 7.86
N ARG A 122 2.85 -4.07 7.64
CA ARG A 122 2.17 -4.87 8.68
C ARG A 122 1.67 -6.19 8.14
N GLY A 123 2.57 -7.03 7.67
CA GLY A 123 2.19 -8.31 7.08
C GLY A 123 1.23 -8.11 5.90
N THR A 124 0.04 -8.71 5.99
CA THR A 124 -1.04 -8.57 5.01
C THR A 124 -1.97 -7.36 5.23
N LYS A 125 -1.73 -6.54 6.27
CA LYS A 125 -2.54 -5.35 6.55
C LYS A 125 -1.99 -4.13 5.81
N LYS A 126 -2.90 -3.21 5.46
CA LYS A 126 -2.54 -1.91 4.90
C LYS A 126 -1.52 -1.17 5.77
N ALA A 127 -0.47 -0.70 5.12
CA ALA A 127 0.62 0.01 5.75
C ALA A 127 0.17 1.37 6.28
N GLN A 128 0.81 1.81 7.37
CA GLN A 128 0.43 3.01 8.09
C GLN A 128 1.61 3.96 8.23
N LEU A 129 1.33 5.26 8.18
CA LEU A 129 2.34 6.26 8.52
C LEU A 129 2.63 6.23 10.02
N ARG A 130 3.91 6.36 10.37
CA ARG A 130 4.41 6.53 11.74
C ARG A 130 5.39 7.68 11.79
N GLY A 131 5.34 8.44 12.89
CA GLY A 131 6.14 9.66 13.04
C GLY A 131 5.68 10.79 12.13
N GLY A 132 6.63 11.53 11.56
CA GLY A 132 6.33 12.64 10.65
C GLY A 132 5.61 13.80 11.31
N ALA A 133 5.96 14.13 12.55
CA ALA A 133 5.56 15.41 13.13
C ALA A 133 6.01 16.53 12.19
N CYS A 134 5.15 17.51 11.97
CA CYS A 134 5.32 18.49 10.90
C CYS A 134 4.75 19.85 11.27
N GLU A 135 5.18 20.85 10.50
CA GLU A 135 4.74 22.22 10.57
C GLU A 135 3.89 22.57 9.35
N ILE A 136 2.88 23.42 9.55
CA ILE A 136 1.97 23.90 8.51
C ILE A 136 2.17 25.41 8.33
N PRO A 137 3.03 25.87 7.40
CA PRO A 137 3.28 27.30 7.18
C PRO A 137 2.02 28.12 6.89
N ALA A 138 1.06 27.55 6.16
CA ALA A 138 -0.19 28.24 5.81
C ALA A 138 -1.09 28.52 7.04
N LEU A 139 -0.84 27.84 8.16
CA LEU A 139 -1.51 28.02 9.44
C LEU A 139 -0.56 28.62 10.47
N ASP A 140 0.17 29.66 10.07
CA ASP A 140 1.05 30.42 10.96
C ASP A 140 2.06 29.52 11.69
N ARG A 141 2.58 28.53 10.94
CA ARG A 141 3.54 27.52 11.42
C ARG A 141 3.03 26.62 12.54
N GLU A 142 1.75 26.32 12.53
CA GLU A 142 1.18 25.39 13.50
C GLU A 142 1.79 23.99 13.40
N LYS A 143 1.99 23.36 14.56
CA LYS A 143 2.58 22.03 14.68
C LYS A 143 1.52 20.94 14.68
N ALA A 144 1.75 19.91 13.88
CA ALA A 144 0.96 18.70 13.84
C ALA A 144 1.81 17.50 14.25
N GLY A 145 1.23 16.62 15.06
CA GLY A 145 1.88 15.39 15.51
C GLY A 145 2.10 14.33 14.41
N SER A 146 1.45 14.48 13.25
CA SER A 146 1.59 13.60 12.08
C SER A 146 1.02 14.27 10.83
N LEU A 147 1.30 13.72 9.64
CA LEU A 147 0.68 14.17 8.38
C LEU A 147 -0.86 14.06 8.37
N ASN A 148 -1.43 13.02 8.99
CA ASN A 148 -2.90 12.92 9.11
C ASN A 148 -3.46 14.04 9.99
N HIS A 149 -2.80 14.32 11.12
CA HIS A 149 -3.20 15.43 11.99
C HIS A 149 -3.08 16.76 11.24
N ALA A 150 -2.00 16.96 10.45
CA ALA A 150 -1.85 18.17 9.65
C ALA A 150 -2.98 18.32 8.62
N TYR A 151 -3.33 17.23 7.92
CA TYR A 151 -4.46 17.21 7.00
C TYR A 151 -5.78 17.58 7.70
N THR A 152 -6.03 17.04 8.90
CA THR A 152 -7.22 17.37 9.70
C THR A 152 -7.25 18.86 10.05
N LEU A 153 -6.16 19.41 10.61
CA LEU A 153 -6.09 20.84 10.96
C LEU A 153 -6.32 21.77 9.76
N VAL A 154 -5.71 21.44 8.61
CA VAL A 154 -5.94 22.21 7.39
C VAL A 154 -7.38 22.06 6.93
N SER A 155 -7.94 20.84 6.91
CA SER A 155 -9.33 20.61 6.47
C SER A 155 -10.34 21.32 7.36
N GLU A 156 -10.15 21.32 8.68
CA GLU A 156 -11.03 21.99 9.65
C GLU A 156 -11.05 23.50 9.44
N ARG A 157 -9.87 24.12 9.24
CA ARG A 157 -9.78 25.57 9.07
C ARG A 157 -10.13 26.05 7.67
N PHE A 158 -9.65 25.34 6.65
CA PHE A 158 -9.80 25.76 5.26
C PHE A 158 -11.18 25.36 4.73
N GLN A 159 -11.76 24.26 5.19
CA GLN A 159 -13.01 23.70 4.67
C GLN A 159 -14.07 23.49 5.77
N PRO A 160 -14.48 24.53 6.51
CA PRO A 160 -15.36 24.41 7.69
C PRO A 160 -16.75 23.83 7.37
N SER A 161 -17.21 23.93 6.12
CA SER A 161 -18.48 23.35 5.65
C SER A 161 -18.41 21.85 5.35
N ARG A 162 -17.21 21.24 5.45
CA ARG A 162 -17.02 19.82 5.17
C ARG A 162 -17.55 18.99 6.35
N ARG A 163 -18.54 18.14 6.08
CA ARG A 163 -19.19 17.29 7.10
C ARG A 163 -18.29 16.25 7.78
N SER A 164 -17.13 15.94 7.20
CA SER A 164 -16.13 15.05 7.80
C SER A 164 -14.75 15.59 7.49
N HIS A 165 -13.92 15.78 8.52
CA HIS A 165 -12.51 16.15 8.38
C HIS A 165 -11.58 14.92 8.45
N THR A 166 -12.14 13.71 8.57
CA THR A 166 -11.38 12.47 8.53
C THR A 166 -11.20 12.05 7.07
N GLY A 167 -9.96 12.12 6.59
CA GLY A 167 -9.58 11.71 5.25
C GLY A 167 -8.26 10.96 5.31
N ASN A 168 -8.06 10.04 4.37
CA ASN A 168 -6.82 9.30 4.28
C ASN A 168 -5.75 10.17 3.59
N VAL A 169 -4.73 10.58 4.34
CA VAL A 169 -3.65 11.45 3.84
C VAL A 169 -2.92 10.85 2.64
N PHE A 170 -2.84 9.52 2.49
CA PHE A 170 -2.22 8.88 1.32
C PHE A 170 -2.87 9.29 0.00
N ARG A 171 -4.17 9.60 0.00
CA ARG A 171 -4.94 9.96 -1.21
C ARG A 171 -4.74 11.41 -1.64
N VAL A 172 -4.24 12.25 -0.75
CA VAL A 172 -4.17 13.71 -0.92
C VAL A 172 -2.76 14.26 -0.70
N ALA A 173 -1.81 13.45 -0.23
CA ALA A 173 -0.43 13.85 -0.05
C ALA A 173 0.41 13.55 -1.28
N PHE A 174 1.29 14.48 -1.60
CA PHE A 174 2.20 14.45 -2.74
C PHE A 174 3.62 14.78 -2.28
N TYR A 175 4.59 14.10 -2.87
CA TYR A 175 6.02 14.29 -2.61
C TYR A 175 6.77 14.40 -3.94
N ARG A 176 8.00 14.90 -3.90
CA ARG A 176 8.88 14.97 -5.06
C ARG A 176 9.82 13.76 -5.09
N GLU A 177 9.97 13.20 -6.28
CA GLU A 177 10.94 12.14 -6.56
C GLU A 177 11.52 12.40 -7.95
N PRO A 178 12.83 12.19 -8.16
CA PRO A 178 13.40 12.22 -9.50
C PRO A 178 12.80 11.09 -10.35
N ASP A 179 12.50 11.39 -11.61
CA ASP A 179 12.16 10.37 -12.61
C ASP A 179 13.42 9.67 -13.15
N LYS A 180 13.24 8.77 -14.12
CA LYS A 180 14.34 8.01 -14.73
C LYS A 180 15.37 8.89 -15.45
N GLU A 181 15.00 10.11 -15.79
CA GLU A 181 15.84 11.10 -16.48
C GLU A 181 16.45 12.10 -15.46
N GLY A 182 16.22 11.89 -14.15
CA GLY A 182 16.70 12.76 -13.09
C GLY A 182 15.86 14.03 -12.88
N LYS A 183 14.73 14.16 -13.58
CA LYS A 183 13.84 15.33 -13.44
C LYS A 183 12.89 15.12 -12.27
N GLU A 184 12.84 16.09 -11.36
CA GLU A 184 11.90 16.04 -10.24
C GLU A 184 10.45 16.04 -10.71
N ARG A 185 9.69 15.05 -10.23
CA ARG A 185 8.25 14.95 -10.47
C ARG A 185 7.49 14.78 -9.17
N TRP A 186 6.29 15.34 -9.14
CA TRP A 186 5.38 15.08 -8.05
C TRP A 186 4.73 13.71 -8.21
N ARG A 187 4.66 12.94 -7.11
CA ARG A 187 3.99 11.65 -7.04
C ARG A 187 3.09 11.57 -5.82
N ARG A 188 2.08 10.70 -5.88
CA ARG A 188 1.17 10.50 -4.74
C ARG A 188 1.82 9.62 -3.69
N LEU A 189 1.60 9.96 -2.43
CA LEU A 189 2.07 9.15 -1.32
C LEU A 189 1.43 7.75 -1.31
N ALA A 190 0.19 7.62 -1.80
CA ALA A 190 -0.45 6.31 -2.03
C ALA A 190 0.39 5.41 -2.94
N ASP A 191 0.90 5.94 -4.06
CA ASP A 191 1.70 5.15 -5.02
C ASP A 191 3.02 4.69 -4.37
N LEU A 192 3.62 5.52 -3.51
CA LEU A 192 4.82 5.13 -2.74
C LEU A 192 4.53 4.02 -1.74
N ARG A 193 3.41 4.12 -1.02
CA ARG A 193 2.97 3.08 -0.10
C ARG A 193 2.74 1.76 -0.84
N ASP A 194 1.99 1.81 -1.93
CA ASP A 194 1.61 0.60 -2.67
C ASP A 194 2.85 -0.10 -3.26
N ARG A 195 3.89 0.66 -3.68
CA ARG A 195 5.21 0.09 -4.05
C ARG A 195 5.87 -0.67 -2.91
N HIS A 196 5.97 -0.07 -1.72
CA HIS A 196 6.60 -0.72 -0.57
C HIS A 196 5.78 -1.90 -0.02
N GLU A 197 4.45 -1.82 -0.08
CA GLU A 197 3.57 -2.97 0.23
C GLU A 197 3.89 -4.14 -0.72
N ALA A 198 3.93 -3.89 -2.04
CA ALA A 198 4.23 -4.93 -3.03
C ALA A 198 5.65 -5.52 -2.88
N GLU A 199 6.65 -4.69 -2.59
CA GLU A 199 8.02 -5.14 -2.30
C GLU A 199 8.06 -6.04 -1.06
N TYR A 200 7.39 -5.62 0.01
CA TYR A 200 7.28 -6.38 1.25
C TYR A 200 6.57 -7.71 1.06
N GLU A 201 5.41 -7.72 0.39
CA GLU A 201 4.66 -8.95 0.10
C GLU A 201 5.50 -9.93 -0.74
N ARG A 202 6.25 -9.43 -1.73
CA ARG A 202 7.15 -10.25 -2.54
C ARG A 202 8.28 -10.85 -1.72
N GLU A 203 8.88 -10.10 -0.80
CA GLU A 203 9.98 -10.58 0.04
C GLU A 203 9.50 -11.53 1.14
N ALA A 204 8.44 -11.15 1.87
CA ALA A 204 7.99 -11.81 3.09
C ALA A 204 7.00 -12.96 2.85
N LEU A 205 6.15 -12.89 1.82
CA LEU A 205 5.06 -13.86 1.61
C LEU A 205 5.32 -14.82 0.45
N LEU A 206 6.03 -14.39 -0.59
CA LEU A 206 6.32 -15.24 -1.75
C LEU A 206 7.65 -15.99 -1.64
N GLY A 207 8.56 -15.53 -0.75
CA GLY A 207 9.94 -15.99 -0.77
C GLY A 207 10.63 -15.65 -2.09
N THR A 208 11.95 -15.59 -2.11
CA THR A 208 12.72 -15.44 -3.36
C THR A 208 12.64 -16.71 -4.22
N ASP A 209 11.48 -16.99 -4.82
CA ASP A 209 11.28 -17.92 -5.93
C ASP A 209 10.62 -17.18 -7.10
N VAL A 210 11.22 -16.05 -7.51
CA VAL A 210 11.06 -15.58 -8.88
C VAL A 210 12.01 -16.40 -9.74
N VAL A 211 11.62 -17.64 -10.04
CA VAL A 211 12.18 -18.38 -11.18
C VAL A 211 11.78 -17.61 -12.44
N GLY A 212 12.74 -16.89 -13.01
CA GLY A 212 12.63 -16.38 -14.38
C GLY A 212 12.44 -17.54 -15.36
N PRO A 213 11.80 -17.31 -16.52
CA PRO A 213 11.43 -18.38 -17.43
C PRO A 213 12.67 -18.98 -18.09
N HIS A 214 12.61 -20.30 -18.28
CA HIS A 214 13.57 -21.18 -18.97
C HIS A 214 14.82 -21.63 -18.21
N SER A 215 14.73 -22.83 -17.65
CA SER A 215 15.71 -23.89 -17.90
C SER A 215 14.98 -25.23 -17.87
N ALA A 216 14.89 -25.88 -19.03
CA ALA A 216 14.33 -27.22 -19.16
C ALA A 216 15.12 -28.21 -18.28
N PRO A 217 14.47 -29.23 -17.71
CA PRO A 217 15.20 -30.25 -16.95
C PRO A 217 16.19 -30.98 -17.87
N PRO A 218 17.43 -31.26 -17.41
CA PRO A 218 18.39 -32.03 -18.20
C PRO A 218 17.84 -33.44 -18.42
N GLN A 219 17.81 -33.87 -19.68
CA GLN A 219 17.45 -35.24 -20.03
C GLN A 219 18.46 -36.23 -19.43
N PRO A 220 18.02 -37.39 -18.91
CA PRO A 220 18.93 -38.39 -18.39
C PRO A 220 19.78 -38.96 -19.53
N MET A 221 21.10 -38.80 -19.42
CA MET A 221 22.06 -39.46 -20.30
C MET A 221 21.90 -40.98 -20.18
N SER A 222 21.68 -41.63 -21.32
CA SER A 222 21.70 -43.09 -21.43
C SER A 222 23.11 -43.61 -21.16
N PRO A 223 23.30 -44.68 -20.36
CA PRO A 223 24.62 -45.24 -20.15
C PRO A 223 25.08 -45.98 -21.42
N GLY A 224 26.03 -45.39 -22.13
CA GLY A 224 26.81 -46.07 -23.15
C GLY A 224 27.60 -47.20 -22.51
N ARG A 225 27.21 -48.44 -22.82
CA ARG A 225 28.04 -49.63 -22.60
C ARG A 225 29.18 -49.59 -23.60
N ASP A 226 30.39 -49.36 -23.11
CA ASP A 226 31.60 -49.88 -23.72
C ASP A 226 32.54 -50.34 -22.61
N GLN A 227 32.64 -51.67 -22.45
CA GLN A 227 33.77 -52.31 -21.80
C GLN A 227 34.41 -53.29 -22.80
N PRO A 228 35.74 -53.43 -22.75
CA PRO A 228 36.55 -53.85 -23.88
C PRO A 228 36.67 -55.37 -24.00
N ARG A 229 36.68 -55.88 -25.24
CA ARG A 229 37.29 -57.17 -25.56
C ARG A 229 38.80 -57.02 -25.57
N LEU A 230 39.48 -57.56 -24.57
CA LEU A 230 40.88 -57.95 -24.70
C LEU A 230 40.93 -59.47 -24.92
N GLN A 231 41.62 -59.83 -25.99
CA GLN A 231 42.03 -61.18 -26.36
C GLN A 231 43.26 -61.60 -25.52
N PHE A 232 43.46 -62.92 -25.49
CA PHE A 232 44.49 -63.74 -24.82
C PHE A 232 44.17 -64.19 -23.40
#